data_AF-A0A816UJR6-F1
#
_entry.id   AF-A0A816UJR6-F1
#
_cell.length_a   1.000
_cell.length_b   1.000
_cell.length_c   1.000
_cell.angle_alpha   90.00
_cell.angle_beta   90.00
_cell.angle_gamma   90.00
#
_symmetry.space_group_name_H-M   'P 1'
#
loop_
_entity.id
_entity.type
_entity.pdbx_description
1 polymer ?
#
loop_
_entity_poly.entity_id
_entity_poly.type
_entity_poly.pdbx_seq_one_letter_code
_entity_poly.pdbx_strand_id
1 'polypeptide(L)'
;MGANSIPTDATLDLDEQISQLMQCKPLSEQQVRALCEKAKEILMDESNVQPVKSPVTICGDIHGQFHDLAELFRIGGMCPDTNYLFMGDYVDRGYYSVETVTLLVGLKVRYPQRITILRGNHESRQITQVYGFYDECLRKYGNANVWKIFTDLFDYFPLTALVESEIFCLHGGLSPSIETLDNIRNFDRVQEVPHEGPMCDLLWSDPDDRCGWGISPRGAGYTFGQDISEQFNHSNSLKLIARAHQLVMDGFNWAHAPVIEILYLNLGPKCQAIDVGNWIETAVVCHRVQAIIATIPQSRDDKGTMISLPSSMYTCETLETLDLCDCLRLDVPFSVRLPSLKTLVLIDVEYADNKVSSLTRLLSGCPNLDSLFLVHDNLDVALMVPSLRKLRMYNNGRYQKGGGFVIDAPSLVSLYIRDYVLYHFHRIEHMPKLEEAHVDMIQTVRNYKFLKAFTCARSLTLCLSFSEVLSPCGMIFHNLVYLTLNTCFLGWWDLLTHMLQDSPKLGSLKLIDEHELAEFTSIETPDSWKRPSSVPTCLLHSFEIFEWKGYKGRRGDVDVATYLIANATRLKKSKFSSQPHDDSEGDRIHRDLNSLQAASSHLMFLS
;
A
#
# COMPACT_ATOMS: atom_id res chain seq x y z
N MET A 1 61.90 -3.34 -58.74
CA MET A 1 61.26 -2.25 -57.98
C MET A 1 59.76 -2.44 -58.10
N GLY A 2 59.14 -3.05 -57.11
CA GLY A 2 57.69 -3.17 -56.99
C GLY A 2 57.36 -2.85 -55.56
N ALA A 3 56.92 -1.62 -55.32
CA ALA A 3 56.51 -1.16 -54.01
C ALA A 3 55.21 -1.89 -53.64
N ASN A 4 55.30 -2.78 -52.64
CA ASN A 4 54.12 -3.23 -51.91
C ASN A 4 53.59 -2.02 -51.13
N SER A 5 52.53 -1.42 -51.68
CA SER A 5 51.70 -0.48 -50.94
C SER A 5 51.08 -1.21 -49.75
N ILE A 6 51.52 -0.85 -48.55
CA ILE A 6 50.84 -1.14 -47.29
C ILE A 6 49.41 -0.59 -47.44
N PRO A 7 48.35 -1.36 -47.13
CA PRO A 7 47.00 -0.81 -47.11
C PRO A 7 46.94 0.27 -46.04
N THR A 8 46.69 1.49 -46.49
CA THR A 8 46.34 2.66 -45.70
C THR A 8 45.16 2.34 -44.79
N ASP A 9 45.36 2.63 -43.50
CA ASP A 9 44.39 2.90 -42.43
C ASP A 9 42.94 2.48 -42.72
N ALA A 10 42.49 1.40 -42.09
CA ALA A 10 41.06 1.09 -42.02
C ALA A 10 40.40 2.17 -41.15
N THR A 11 39.97 3.25 -41.80
CA THR A 11 39.21 4.33 -41.19
C THR A 11 38.04 3.73 -40.42
N LEU A 12 38.01 3.98 -39.10
CA LEU A 12 36.95 3.57 -38.19
C LEU A 12 35.65 4.28 -38.61
N ASP A 13 34.86 3.68 -39.50
CA ASP A 13 33.51 4.19 -39.82
C ASP A 13 32.59 3.91 -38.64
N LEU A 14 32.65 4.80 -37.64
CA LEU A 14 31.90 4.70 -36.39
C LEU A 14 30.39 4.71 -36.63
N ASP A 15 29.91 5.49 -37.59
CA ASP A 15 28.48 5.62 -37.85
C ASP A 15 27.93 4.32 -38.48
N GLU A 16 28.69 3.69 -39.39
CA GLU A 16 28.35 2.35 -39.91
C GLU A 16 28.39 1.29 -38.81
N GLN A 17 29.42 1.29 -37.97
CA GLN A 17 29.55 0.36 -36.85
C GLN A 17 28.40 0.48 -35.85
N ILE A 18 28.00 1.70 -35.49
CA ILE A 18 26.86 1.95 -34.60
C ILE A 18 25.56 1.48 -35.27
N SER A 19 25.36 1.76 -36.56
CA SER A 19 24.19 1.29 -37.32
C SER A 19 24.10 -0.24 -37.37
N GLN A 20 25.24 -0.93 -37.53
CA GLN A 20 25.32 -2.39 -37.44
C GLN A 20 24.96 -2.89 -36.03
N LEU A 21 25.51 -2.27 -34.99
CA LEU A 21 25.26 -2.64 -33.61
C LEU A 21 23.80 -2.44 -33.21
N MET A 22 23.15 -1.36 -33.66
CA MET A 22 21.72 -1.11 -33.45
C MET A 22 20.82 -2.22 -34.03
N GLN A 23 21.32 -3.00 -34.99
CA GLN A 23 20.64 -4.18 -35.53
C GLN A 23 20.96 -5.47 -34.74
N CYS A 24 21.57 -5.36 -33.56
CA CYS A 24 22.05 -6.47 -32.74
C CYS A 24 23.04 -7.38 -33.50
N LYS A 25 23.94 -6.78 -34.30
CA LYS A 25 24.98 -7.52 -35.04
C LYS A 25 26.35 -7.20 -34.45
N PRO A 26 27.13 -8.20 -34.01
CA PRO A 26 28.45 -7.96 -33.42
C PRO A 26 29.44 -7.44 -34.47
N LEU A 27 30.38 -6.61 -34.04
CA LEU A 27 31.51 -6.18 -34.87
C LEU A 27 32.57 -7.29 -34.95
N SER A 28 33.44 -7.23 -35.97
CA SER A 28 34.60 -8.14 -36.05
C SER A 28 35.61 -7.88 -34.92
N GLU A 29 36.43 -8.87 -34.56
CA GLU A 29 37.46 -8.74 -33.50
C GLU A 29 38.39 -7.53 -33.73
N GLN A 30 38.77 -7.26 -34.99
CA GLN A 30 39.62 -6.12 -35.34
C GLN A 30 38.92 -4.77 -35.12
N GLN A 31 37.63 -4.68 -35.47
CA GLN A 31 36.82 -3.48 -35.24
C GLN A 31 36.62 -3.25 -33.74
N VAL A 32 36.31 -4.30 -32.96
CA VAL A 32 36.20 -4.20 -31.49
C VAL A 32 37.50 -3.71 -30.87
N ARG A 33 38.65 -4.26 -31.29
CA ARG A 33 39.96 -3.82 -30.83
C ARG A 33 40.20 -2.35 -31.11
N ALA A 34 40.00 -1.91 -32.36
CA ALA A 34 40.22 -0.52 -32.75
C ALA A 34 39.29 0.45 -31.99
N LEU A 35 38.03 0.07 -31.79
CA LEU A 35 37.07 0.84 -31.02
C LEU A 35 37.48 0.95 -29.54
N CYS A 36 37.89 -0.15 -28.91
CA CYS A 36 38.29 -0.17 -27.51
C CYS A 36 39.58 0.65 -27.26
N GLU A 37 40.55 0.61 -28.17
CA GLU A 37 41.75 1.47 -28.05
C GLU A 37 41.38 2.96 -28.14
N LYS A 38 40.44 3.33 -29.03
CA LYS A 38 39.91 4.70 -29.07
C LYS A 38 39.12 5.09 -27.82
N ALA A 39 38.38 4.15 -27.24
CA ALA A 39 37.70 4.39 -25.98
C ALA A 39 38.70 4.61 -24.84
N LYS A 40 39.81 3.85 -24.77
CA LYS A 40 40.87 4.05 -23.77
C LYS A 40 41.49 5.45 -23.85
N GLU A 41 41.77 5.95 -25.07
CA GLU A 41 42.26 7.32 -25.27
C GLU A 41 41.35 8.36 -24.60
N ILE A 42 40.02 8.20 -24.75
CA ILE A 42 39.03 9.12 -24.16
C ILE A 42 38.91 8.92 -22.65
N LEU A 43 38.76 7.67 -22.21
CA LEU A 43 38.46 7.32 -20.83
C LEU A 43 39.65 7.54 -19.90
N MET A 44 40.89 7.50 -20.40
CA MET A 44 42.09 7.79 -19.60
C MET A 44 42.10 9.24 -19.09
N ASP A 45 41.54 10.18 -19.86
CA ASP A 45 41.46 11.59 -19.49
C ASP A 45 40.26 11.92 -18.57
N GLU A 46 39.33 10.98 -18.36
CA GLU A 46 38.16 11.19 -17.50
C GLU A 46 38.49 11.01 -16.01
N SER A 47 37.81 11.75 -15.15
CA SER A 47 38.00 11.68 -13.71
C SER A 47 37.26 10.47 -13.11
N ASN A 48 37.74 9.94 -11.99
CA ASN A 48 36.97 8.94 -11.22
C ASN A 48 35.63 9.48 -10.71
N VAL A 49 35.51 10.81 -10.59
CA VAL A 49 34.26 11.53 -10.28
C VAL A 49 33.93 12.41 -11.49
N GLN A 50 33.30 11.82 -12.50
CA GLN A 50 33.08 12.49 -13.78
C GLN A 50 31.97 13.56 -13.67
N PRO A 51 32.25 14.84 -13.98
CA PRO A 51 31.21 15.87 -13.96
C PRO A 51 30.24 15.69 -15.13
N VAL A 52 28.94 15.73 -14.83
CA VAL A 52 27.86 15.55 -15.83
C VAL A 52 26.88 16.72 -15.75
N LYS A 53 26.49 17.27 -16.91
CA LYS A 53 25.54 18.38 -17.00
C LYS A 53 24.14 17.88 -17.29
N SER A 54 23.15 18.55 -16.73
CA SER A 54 21.74 18.40 -17.06
C SER A 54 21.39 19.13 -18.37
N PRO A 55 20.33 18.71 -19.09
CA PRO A 55 19.51 17.51 -18.83
C PRO A 55 20.30 16.22 -19.12
N VAL A 56 20.06 15.16 -18.34
CA VAL A 56 20.69 13.84 -18.53
C VAL A 56 19.73 12.74 -18.11
N THR A 57 19.72 11.64 -18.87
CA THR A 57 19.02 10.40 -18.51
C THR A 57 20.00 9.48 -17.78
N ILE A 58 19.68 9.12 -16.54
CA ILE A 58 20.50 8.22 -15.71
C ILE A 58 19.95 6.80 -15.83
N CYS A 59 20.82 5.83 -16.12
CA CYS A 59 20.46 4.45 -16.40
C CYS A 59 21.23 3.49 -15.48
N GLY A 60 20.52 2.52 -14.89
CA GLY A 60 21.10 1.44 -14.09
C GLY A 60 21.56 0.24 -14.92
N ASP A 61 21.54 -0.94 -14.30
CA ASP A 61 22.01 -2.23 -14.86
C ASP A 61 21.32 -2.58 -16.19
N ILE A 62 22.09 -3.16 -17.13
CA ILE A 62 21.58 -3.61 -18.43
C ILE A 62 21.75 -5.13 -18.61
N HIS A 63 22.84 -5.72 -18.10
CA HIS A 63 23.09 -7.16 -18.08
C HIS A 63 22.84 -7.87 -19.42
N GLY A 64 23.40 -7.32 -20.52
CA GLY A 64 23.30 -7.93 -21.85
C GLY A 64 21.88 -8.03 -22.40
N GLN A 65 20.92 -7.28 -21.86
CA GLN A 65 19.54 -7.17 -22.36
C GLN A 65 19.44 -6.16 -23.51
N PHE A 66 20.08 -6.48 -24.64
CA PHE A 66 20.22 -5.54 -25.77
C PHE A 66 18.89 -4.95 -26.28
N HIS A 67 17.84 -5.77 -26.37
CA HIS A 67 16.54 -5.31 -26.86
C HIS A 67 15.87 -4.30 -25.90
N ASP A 68 16.09 -4.47 -24.60
CA ASP A 68 15.60 -3.52 -23.59
C ASP A 68 16.44 -2.23 -23.60
N LEU A 69 17.74 -2.31 -23.88
CA LEU A 69 18.59 -1.14 -24.13
C LEU A 69 18.12 -0.35 -25.38
N ALA A 70 17.76 -1.05 -26.46
CA ALA A 70 17.22 -0.40 -27.66
C ALA A 70 15.89 0.31 -27.36
N GLU A 71 15.05 -0.30 -26.52
CA GLU A 71 13.80 0.31 -26.05
C GLU A 71 14.05 1.53 -25.14
N LEU A 72 15.06 1.47 -24.26
CA LEU A 72 15.49 2.58 -23.42
C LEU A 72 15.88 3.80 -24.28
N PHE A 73 16.63 3.59 -25.36
CA PHE A 73 16.94 4.67 -26.31
C PHE A 73 15.72 5.16 -27.10
N ARG A 74 14.79 4.26 -27.44
CA ARG A 74 13.54 4.64 -28.11
C ARG A 74 12.68 5.56 -27.24
N ILE A 75 12.65 5.32 -25.93
CA ILE A 75 11.89 6.12 -24.95
C ILE A 75 12.62 7.42 -24.59
N GLY A 76 13.92 7.34 -24.27
CA GLY A 76 14.71 8.48 -23.81
C GLY A 76 15.23 9.41 -24.92
N GLY A 77 15.21 8.95 -26.18
CA GLY A 77 15.73 9.67 -27.34
C GLY A 77 17.18 9.29 -27.67
N MET A 78 17.55 9.36 -28.95
CA MET A 78 18.90 8.99 -29.39
C MET A 78 19.91 10.10 -29.13
N CYS A 79 21.18 9.72 -28.96
CA CYS A 79 22.28 10.67 -29.14
C CYS A 79 22.32 11.19 -30.59
N PRO A 80 22.71 12.47 -30.81
CA PRO A 80 23.26 13.41 -29.83
C PRO A 80 22.22 14.28 -29.10
N ASP A 81 20.92 14.07 -29.33
CA ASP A 81 19.86 14.95 -28.81
C ASP A 81 19.63 14.76 -27.30
N THR A 82 19.91 13.56 -26.77
CA THR A 82 19.82 13.23 -25.34
C THR A 82 21.19 12.90 -24.75
N ASN A 83 21.48 13.41 -23.55
CA ASN A 83 22.66 13.01 -22.77
C ASN A 83 22.33 11.79 -21.90
N TYR A 84 23.28 10.86 -21.75
CA TYR A 84 23.11 9.66 -20.93
C TYR A 84 24.26 9.48 -19.93
N LEU A 85 23.90 8.95 -18.76
CA LEU A 85 24.82 8.44 -17.74
C LEU A 85 24.43 7.00 -17.40
N PHE A 86 25.29 6.05 -17.74
CA PHE A 86 25.10 4.63 -17.44
C PHE A 86 25.93 4.22 -16.22
N MET A 87 25.31 3.64 -15.19
CA MET A 87 25.93 3.42 -13.88
C MET A 87 26.72 2.11 -13.73
N GLY A 88 26.69 1.20 -14.71
CA GLY A 88 27.48 -0.04 -14.70
C GLY A 88 26.68 -1.26 -15.13
N ASP A 89 27.28 -2.44 -15.02
CA ASP A 89 26.69 -3.76 -15.24
C ASP A 89 26.05 -3.90 -16.63
N TYR A 90 26.89 -3.76 -17.65
CA TYR A 90 26.51 -3.86 -19.07
C TYR A 90 26.49 -5.30 -19.55
N VAL A 91 27.29 -6.15 -18.93
CA VAL A 91 27.56 -7.53 -19.34
C VAL A 91 27.02 -8.55 -18.34
N ASP A 92 27.14 -9.83 -18.72
CA ASP A 92 26.69 -11.01 -17.98
C ASP A 92 25.17 -11.16 -17.86
N ARG A 93 24.72 -12.35 -17.42
CA ARG A 93 23.32 -12.78 -17.26
C ARG A 93 22.52 -12.88 -18.57
N GLY A 94 22.49 -11.83 -19.39
CA GLY A 94 21.86 -11.80 -20.70
C GLY A 94 22.72 -12.42 -21.80
N TYR A 95 22.11 -12.63 -22.98
CA TYR A 95 22.75 -13.32 -24.11
C TYR A 95 23.45 -12.40 -25.13
N TYR A 96 23.31 -11.08 -24.95
CA TYR A 96 23.76 -10.05 -25.88
C TYR A 96 24.68 -9.01 -25.21
N SER A 97 25.52 -9.46 -24.28
CA SER A 97 26.47 -8.60 -23.58
C SER A 97 27.47 -7.96 -24.54
N VAL A 98 27.97 -8.72 -25.53
CA VAL A 98 28.91 -8.23 -26.55
C VAL A 98 28.31 -7.06 -27.31
N GLU A 99 27.09 -7.19 -27.87
CA GLU A 99 26.46 -6.13 -28.63
C GLU A 99 26.12 -4.94 -27.74
N THR A 100 25.65 -5.19 -26.51
CA THR A 100 25.31 -4.17 -25.51
C THR A 100 26.49 -3.27 -25.19
N VAL A 101 27.61 -3.87 -24.73
CA VAL A 101 28.79 -3.10 -24.33
C VAL A 101 29.48 -2.47 -25.53
N THR A 102 29.51 -3.14 -26.69
CA THR A 102 30.10 -2.57 -27.92
C THR A 102 29.31 -1.35 -28.39
N LEU A 103 27.97 -1.38 -28.31
CA LEU A 103 27.13 -0.24 -28.66
C LEU A 103 27.38 0.96 -27.74
N LEU A 104 27.41 0.74 -26.42
CA LEU A 104 27.66 1.81 -25.45
C LEU A 104 29.05 2.43 -25.66
N VAL A 105 30.08 1.61 -25.86
CA VAL A 105 31.44 2.08 -26.17
C VAL A 105 31.49 2.81 -27.51
N GLY A 106 30.79 2.32 -28.54
CA GLY A 106 30.64 2.97 -29.84
C GLY A 106 30.05 4.38 -29.71
N LEU A 107 28.95 4.51 -28.97
CA LEU A 107 28.31 5.79 -28.68
C LEU A 107 29.20 6.70 -27.83
N LYS A 108 29.96 6.16 -26.85
CA LYS A 108 30.94 6.93 -26.07
C LYS A 108 32.04 7.52 -26.95
N VAL A 109 32.60 6.73 -27.86
CA VAL A 109 33.65 7.21 -28.77
C VAL A 109 33.09 8.26 -29.74
N ARG A 110 31.86 8.06 -30.22
CA ARG A 110 31.21 8.97 -31.18
C ARG A 110 30.72 10.27 -30.55
N TYR A 111 30.27 10.22 -29.30
CA TYR A 111 29.67 11.32 -28.55
C TYR A 111 30.24 11.41 -27.11
N PRO A 112 31.55 11.68 -26.95
CA PRO A 112 32.23 11.57 -25.67
C PRO A 112 31.69 12.49 -24.58
N GLN A 113 31.10 13.62 -24.98
CA GLN A 113 30.49 14.62 -24.08
C GLN A 113 28.99 14.38 -23.83
N ARG A 114 28.38 13.39 -24.49
CA ARG A 114 26.95 13.06 -24.37
C ARG A 114 26.70 11.74 -23.66
N ILE A 115 27.64 10.79 -23.76
CA ILE A 115 27.57 9.49 -23.12
C ILE A 115 28.61 9.43 -22.00
N THR A 116 28.15 9.19 -20.78
CA THR A 116 29.00 8.86 -19.63
C THR A 116 28.77 7.41 -19.24
N ILE A 117 29.84 6.66 -19.02
CA ILE A 117 29.84 5.23 -18.69
C ILE A 117 30.64 5.07 -17.40
N LEU A 118 30.05 4.44 -16.40
CA LEU A 118 30.69 4.10 -15.15
C LEU A 118 31.04 2.61 -15.09
N ARG A 119 31.93 2.25 -14.17
CA ARG A 119 32.27 0.85 -13.91
C ARG A 119 31.23 0.24 -12.98
N GLY A 120 30.65 -0.90 -13.36
CA GLY A 120 29.90 -1.78 -12.47
C GLY A 120 30.77 -2.90 -11.89
N ASN A 121 30.20 -3.70 -11.01
CA ASN A 121 30.92 -4.84 -10.44
C ASN A 121 31.10 -5.98 -11.46
N HIS A 122 30.23 -6.06 -12.47
CA HIS A 122 30.35 -7.00 -13.57
C HIS A 122 31.42 -6.61 -14.59
N GLU A 123 31.89 -5.36 -14.63
CA GLU A 123 33.02 -4.93 -15.46
C GLU A 123 34.39 -5.32 -14.83
N SER A 124 34.54 -6.61 -14.51
CA SER A 124 35.72 -7.22 -13.89
C SER A 124 36.02 -8.59 -14.50
N ARG A 125 37.29 -8.99 -14.50
CA ARG A 125 37.73 -10.28 -15.08
C ARG A 125 37.15 -11.46 -14.30
N GLN A 126 37.07 -11.36 -12.98
CA GLN A 126 36.59 -12.45 -12.13
C GLN A 126 35.09 -12.73 -12.33
N ILE A 127 34.28 -11.68 -12.39
CA ILE A 127 32.82 -11.82 -12.51
C ILE A 127 32.45 -12.28 -13.93
N THR A 128 33.03 -11.68 -14.96
CA THR A 128 32.75 -12.04 -16.36
C THR A 128 33.12 -13.49 -16.73
N GLN A 129 34.05 -14.11 -16.01
CA GLN A 129 34.39 -15.52 -16.17
C GLN A 129 33.31 -16.46 -15.62
N VAL A 130 32.54 -16.02 -14.64
CA VAL A 130 31.57 -16.85 -13.92
C VAL A 130 30.15 -16.65 -14.44
N TYR A 131 29.80 -15.43 -14.86
CA TYR A 131 28.41 -15.05 -15.12
C TYR A 131 28.02 -14.91 -16.61
N GLY A 132 28.91 -15.30 -17.51
CA GLY A 132 28.57 -15.66 -18.90
C GLY A 132 29.23 -14.83 -20.00
N PHE A 133 29.80 -13.66 -19.72
CA PHE A 133 30.41 -12.82 -20.76
C PHE A 133 31.63 -13.46 -21.41
N TYR A 134 32.46 -14.17 -20.63
CA TYR A 134 33.59 -14.95 -21.17
C TYR A 134 33.11 -15.99 -22.18
N ASP A 135 32.12 -16.80 -21.80
CA ASP A 135 31.55 -17.85 -22.65
C ASP A 135 30.84 -17.27 -23.88
N GLU A 136 30.18 -16.12 -23.72
CA GLU A 136 29.57 -15.39 -24.84
C GLU A 136 30.61 -14.97 -25.88
N CYS A 137 31.73 -14.37 -25.44
CA CYS A 137 32.83 -14.00 -26.32
C CYS A 137 33.40 -15.23 -27.04
N LEU A 138 33.65 -16.31 -26.30
CA LEU A 138 34.19 -17.56 -26.85
C LEU A 138 33.27 -18.15 -27.92
N ARG A 139 31.96 -18.14 -27.67
CA ARG A 139 30.95 -18.65 -28.59
C ARG A 139 30.81 -17.79 -29.86
N LYS A 140 30.86 -16.46 -29.74
CA LYS A 140 30.66 -15.53 -30.88
C LYS A 140 31.90 -15.36 -31.75
N TYR A 141 33.09 -15.41 -31.16
CA TYR A 141 34.36 -15.15 -31.86
C TYR A 141 35.25 -16.38 -32.01
N GLY A 142 34.89 -17.51 -31.40
CA GLY A 142 35.66 -18.75 -31.42
C GLY A 142 36.91 -18.73 -30.53
N ASN A 143 37.17 -17.62 -29.83
CA ASN A 143 38.33 -17.43 -28.97
C ASN A 143 38.05 -16.35 -27.90
N ALA A 144 38.94 -16.22 -26.90
CA ALA A 144 38.76 -15.31 -25.76
C ALA A 144 39.35 -13.90 -25.96
N ASN A 145 39.79 -13.53 -27.17
CA ASN A 145 40.47 -12.25 -27.39
C ASN A 145 39.55 -11.06 -27.17
N VAL A 146 38.29 -11.14 -27.62
CA VAL A 146 37.30 -10.05 -27.40
C VAL A 146 37.03 -9.85 -25.92
N TRP A 147 36.94 -10.93 -25.13
CA TRP A 147 36.83 -10.82 -23.67
C TRP A 147 38.04 -10.12 -23.04
N LYS A 148 39.27 -10.46 -23.47
CA LYS A 148 40.49 -9.77 -23.01
C LYS A 148 40.48 -8.29 -23.37
N ILE A 149 40.10 -7.96 -24.62
CA ILE A 149 40.03 -6.57 -25.09
C ILE A 149 39.05 -5.75 -24.22
N PHE A 150 37.87 -6.29 -23.92
CA PHE A 150 36.89 -5.60 -23.09
C PHE A 150 37.31 -5.50 -21.62
N THR A 151 37.83 -6.57 -21.03
CA THR A 151 38.29 -6.53 -19.64
C THR A 151 39.47 -5.57 -19.45
N ASP A 152 40.35 -5.43 -20.44
CA ASP A 152 41.39 -4.40 -20.43
C ASP A 152 40.84 -2.98 -20.63
N LEU A 153 39.69 -2.82 -21.31
CA LEU A 153 39.00 -1.54 -21.43
C LEU A 153 38.27 -1.16 -20.12
N PHE A 154 37.67 -2.14 -19.43
CA PHE A 154 36.91 -1.92 -18.19
C PHE A 154 37.73 -1.27 -17.08
N ASP A 155 39.04 -1.51 -17.04
CA ASP A 155 39.95 -0.86 -16.09
C ASP A 155 39.97 0.67 -16.23
N TYR A 156 39.61 1.20 -17.41
CA TYR A 156 39.60 2.64 -17.68
C TYR A 156 38.28 3.32 -17.31
N PHE A 157 37.21 2.56 -17.01
CA PHE A 157 35.90 3.13 -16.73
C PHE A 157 35.93 3.95 -15.43
N PRO A 158 35.45 5.22 -15.46
CA PRO A 158 35.23 6.01 -14.26
C PRO A 158 34.42 5.27 -13.21
N LEU A 159 34.71 5.50 -11.93
CA LEU A 159 34.02 4.82 -10.84
C LEU A 159 32.68 5.48 -10.50
N THR A 160 32.60 6.80 -10.64
CA THR A 160 31.46 7.60 -10.18
C THR A 160 31.24 8.82 -11.09
N ALA A 161 30.07 9.43 -11.00
CA ALA A 161 29.75 10.69 -11.66
C ALA A 161 29.12 11.68 -10.67
N LEU A 162 29.16 12.95 -11.02
CA LEU A 162 28.56 14.03 -10.27
C LEU A 162 27.73 14.92 -11.20
N VAL A 163 26.40 14.79 -11.12
CA VAL A 163 25.45 15.54 -11.94
C VAL A 163 25.15 16.87 -11.27
N GLU A 164 25.34 17.97 -12.01
CA GLU A 164 25.10 19.36 -11.54
C GLU A 164 25.77 19.72 -10.20
N SER A 165 26.84 19.01 -9.82
CA SER A 165 27.50 19.15 -8.51
C SER A 165 26.60 18.83 -7.31
N GLU A 166 25.44 18.19 -7.51
CA GLU A 166 24.44 17.94 -6.45
C GLU A 166 24.02 16.48 -6.33
N ILE A 167 24.06 15.69 -7.41
CA ILE A 167 23.66 14.28 -7.42
C ILE A 167 24.89 13.42 -7.67
N PHE A 168 25.26 12.63 -6.67
CA PHE A 168 26.37 11.69 -6.76
C PHE A 168 25.89 10.34 -7.28
N CYS A 169 26.46 9.89 -8.40
CA CYS A 169 26.06 8.67 -9.08
C CYS A 169 27.18 7.63 -9.02
N LEU A 170 26.84 6.39 -8.67
CA LEU A 170 27.76 5.26 -8.59
C LEU A 170 27.02 3.94 -8.81
N HIS A 171 27.75 2.84 -8.94
CA HIS A 171 27.13 1.54 -9.18
C HIS A 171 26.49 0.96 -7.90
N GLY A 172 27.33 0.66 -6.90
CA GLY A 172 26.93 0.01 -5.65
C GLY A 172 26.54 1.02 -4.58
N GLY A 173 27.50 1.47 -3.78
CA GLY A 173 27.21 2.23 -2.57
C GLY A 173 28.43 2.85 -1.90
N LEU A 174 28.26 3.35 -0.68
CA LEU A 174 29.32 4.08 0.02
C LEU A 174 30.38 3.13 0.64
N SER A 175 31.53 3.69 1.01
CA SER A 175 32.61 2.97 1.72
C SER A 175 32.90 3.62 3.07
N PRO A 176 33.17 2.85 4.14
CA PRO A 176 33.62 3.40 5.42
C PRO A 176 35.00 4.06 5.34
N SER A 177 35.75 3.84 4.25
CA SER A 177 37.07 4.43 4.02
C SER A 177 37.03 5.70 3.15
N ILE A 178 35.84 6.16 2.75
CA ILE A 178 35.64 7.31 1.86
C ILE A 178 34.73 8.33 2.55
N GLU A 179 35.31 9.46 2.95
CA GLU A 179 34.55 10.55 3.57
C GLU A 179 34.15 11.62 2.54
N THR A 180 35.00 11.83 1.53
CA THR A 180 34.84 12.91 0.55
C THR A 180 34.97 12.45 -0.89
N LEU A 181 34.36 13.19 -1.82
CA LEU A 181 34.53 12.98 -3.26
C LEU A 181 36.00 13.08 -3.71
N ASP A 182 36.82 13.88 -3.01
CA ASP A 182 38.25 13.98 -3.29
C ASP A 182 39.01 12.69 -3.01
N ASN A 183 38.57 11.86 -2.05
CA ASN A 183 39.17 10.55 -1.84
C ASN A 183 39.00 9.66 -3.10
N ILE A 184 37.84 9.74 -3.75
CA ILE A 184 37.51 8.97 -4.96
C ILE A 184 38.31 9.48 -6.16
N ARG A 185 38.45 10.81 -6.32
CA ARG A 185 39.22 11.42 -7.41
C ARG A 185 40.67 10.93 -7.48
N ASN A 186 41.24 10.54 -6.34
CA ASN A 186 42.64 10.15 -6.21
C ASN A 186 42.89 8.64 -6.36
N PHE A 187 41.88 7.80 -6.64
CA PHE A 187 42.11 6.37 -6.87
C PHE A 187 42.87 6.11 -8.17
N ASP A 188 43.81 5.17 -8.10
CA ASP A 188 44.32 4.49 -9.28
C ASP A 188 43.29 3.48 -9.75
N ARG A 189 42.41 3.87 -10.68
CA ARG A 189 41.32 3.00 -11.15
C ARG A 189 41.78 1.95 -12.18
N VAL A 190 42.93 2.15 -12.83
CA VAL A 190 43.39 1.38 -14.00
C VAL A 190 44.02 0.05 -13.55
N GLN A 191 43.18 -0.78 -12.95
CA GLN A 191 43.51 -2.09 -12.43
C GLN A 191 42.24 -2.94 -12.34
N GLU A 192 42.41 -4.24 -12.16
CA GLU A 192 41.32 -5.13 -11.78
C GLU A 192 40.73 -4.68 -10.44
N VAL A 193 39.41 -4.80 -10.30
CA VAL A 193 38.71 -4.49 -9.04
C VAL A 193 39.29 -5.35 -7.91
N PRO A 194 39.83 -4.74 -6.83
CA PRO A 194 40.33 -5.49 -5.68
C PRO A 194 39.22 -6.29 -4.98
N HIS A 195 39.60 -7.35 -4.27
CA HIS A 195 38.64 -8.14 -3.47
C HIS A 195 38.07 -7.38 -2.27
N GLU A 196 38.80 -6.38 -1.76
CA GLU A 196 38.41 -5.56 -0.61
C GLU A 196 38.94 -4.13 -0.77
N GLY A 197 38.42 -3.21 0.06
CA GLY A 197 38.83 -1.82 0.09
C GLY A 197 37.92 -0.89 -0.72
N PRO A 198 38.22 0.42 -0.74
CA PRO A 198 37.24 1.44 -1.11
C PRO A 198 36.75 1.35 -2.56
N MET A 199 37.59 0.91 -3.50
CA MET A 199 37.16 0.69 -4.89
C MET A 199 36.18 -0.50 -5.01
N CYS A 200 36.41 -1.58 -4.25
CA CYS A 200 35.47 -2.70 -4.15
C CYS A 200 34.15 -2.23 -3.54
N ASP A 201 34.23 -1.49 -2.42
CA ASP A 201 33.06 -0.99 -1.70
C ASP A 201 32.14 -0.12 -2.57
N LEU A 202 32.71 0.77 -3.40
CA LEU A 202 31.93 1.61 -4.33
C LEU A 202 31.10 0.80 -5.34
N LEU A 203 31.56 -0.39 -5.70
CA LEU A 203 30.93 -1.25 -6.70
C LEU A 203 29.99 -2.31 -6.08
N TRP A 204 30.12 -2.61 -4.78
CA TRP A 204 29.46 -3.75 -4.14
C TRP A 204 28.58 -3.43 -2.93
N SER A 205 28.67 -2.22 -2.37
CA SER A 205 27.93 -1.88 -1.15
C SER A 205 26.45 -1.61 -1.40
N ASP A 206 25.60 -1.87 -0.43
CA ASP A 206 24.14 -1.70 -0.51
C ASP A 206 23.58 -0.87 0.68
N PRO A 207 22.51 -0.08 0.50
CA PRO A 207 21.78 0.51 1.61
C PRO A 207 20.99 -0.58 2.38
N ASP A 208 20.74 -0.33 3.65
CA ASP A 208 19.97 -1.21 4.54
C ASP A 208 19.25 -0.35 5.60
N ASP A 209 18.10 -0.79 6.11
CA ASP A 209 17.29 -0.08 7.12
C ASP A 209 17.96 -0.02 8.52
N ARG A 210 19.22 -0.45 8.64
CA ARG A 210 20.01 -0.40 9.88
C ARG A 210 20.56 0.99 10.16
N CYS A 211 21.08 1.19 11.36
CA CYS A 211 21.91 2.35 11.70
C CYS A 211 23.39 1.99 11.52
N GLY A 212 24.16 2.90 10.91
CA GLY A 212 25.59 2.76 10.69
C GLY A 212 25.97 1.74 9.62
N TRP A 213 27.20 1.24 9.69
CA TRP A 213 27.74 0.24 8.77
C TRP A 213 27.42 -1.19 9.20
N GLY A 214 27.28 -2.09 8.22
CA GLY A 214 27.08 -3.52 8.40
C GLY A 214 27.89 -4.36 7.41
N ILE A 215 28.06 -5.64 7.73
CA ILE A 215 28.74 -6.59 6.83
C ILE A 215 27.81 -6.92 5.67
N SER A 216 28.31 -6.78 4.44
CA SER A 216 27.54 -7.11 3.24
C SER A 216 27.29 -8.63 3.13
N PRO A 217 26.04 -9.07 2.85
CA PRO A 217 25.75 -10.46 2.58
C PRO A 217 26.34 -10.95 1.24
N ARG A 218 26.82 -10.04 0.39
CA ARG A 218 27.46 -10.38 -0.89
C ARG A 218 28.86 -10.98 -0.73
N GLY A 219 29.47 -10.84 0.45
CA GLY A 219 30.87 -11.21 0.68
C GLY A 219 31.88 -10.18 0.16
N ALA A 220 31.41 -9.03 -0.32
CA ALA A 220 32.19 -7.87 -0.76
C ALA A 220 31.39 -6.58 -0.46
N GLY A 221 32.10 -5.48 -0.18
CA GLY A 221 31.49 -4.21 0.23
C GLY A 221 30.82 -4.26 1.61
N TYR A 222 29.97 -3.28 1.88
CA TYR A 222 29.26 -3.10 3.16
C TYR A 222 27.77 -2.89 2.95
N THR A 223 26.98 -3.10 4.01
CA THR A 223 25.67 -2.45 4.12
C THR A 223 25.78 -1.15 4.90
N PHE A 224 24.93 -0.16 4.60
CA PHE A 224 24.96 1.12 5.30
C PHE A 224 23.55 1.70 5.52
N GLY A 225 23.40 2.35 6.68
CA GLY A 225 22.16 3.00 7.09
C GLY A 225 21.92 4.39 6.51
N GLN A 226 20.71 4.91 6.77
CA GLN A 226 20.31 6.26 6.40
C GLN A 226 21.26 7.33 6.97
N ASP A 227 21.70 7.16 8.21
CA ASP A 227 22.63 8.05 8.90
C ASP A 227 23.95 8.21 8.13
N ILE A 228 24.47 7.13 7.54
CA ILE A 228 25.69 7.15 6.73
C ILE A 228 25.48 7.94 5.44
N SER A 229 24.39 7.67 4.71
CA SER A 229 24.11 8.39 3.47
C SER A 229 23.83 9.89 3.70
N GLU A 230 23.13 10.24 4.78
CA GLU A 230 22.87 11.63 5.16
C GLU A 230 24.15 12.36 5.55
N GLN A 231 25.01 11.71 6.35
CA GLN A 231 26.30 12.27 6.72
C GLN A 231 27.20 12.51 5.50
N PHE A 232 27.24 11.54 4.57
CA PHE A 232 28.03 11.67 3.34
C PHE A 232 27.52 12.82 2.47
N ASN A 233 26.20 12.90 2.28
CA ASN A 233 25.57 13.98 1.51
C ASN A 233 25.85 15.34 2.13
N HIS A 234 25.66 15.47 3.45
CA HIS A 234 25.92 16.71 4.17
C HIS A 234 27.40 17.14 4.02
N SER A 235 28.33 16.21 4.23
CA SER A 235 29.78 16.50 4.17
C SER A 235 30.26 16.91 2.78
N ASN A 236 29.59 16.42 1.73
CA ASN A 236 29.95 16.68 0.33
C ASN A 236 29.03 17.69 -0.36
N SER A 237 28.12 18.34 0.36
CA SER A 237 27.12 19.27 -0.19
C SER A 237 26.25 18.67 -1.30
N LEU A 238 25.88 17.40 -1.15
CA LEU A 238 25.05 16.67 -2.10
C LEU A 238 23.58 16.65 -1.65
N LYS A 239 22.68 16.54 -2.62
CA LYS A 239 21.24 16.36 -2.39
C LYS A 239 20.81 14.90 -2.47
N LEU A 240 21.49 14.10 -3.28
CA LEU A 240 21.08 12.74 -3.61
C LEU A 240 22.28 11.86 -3.98
N ILE A 241 22.17 10.58 -3.60
CA ILE A 241 23.01 9.50 -4.11
C ILE A 241 22.12 8.66 -5.03
N ALA A 242 22.47 8.59 -6.31
CA ALA A 242 21.82 7.72 -7.29
C ALA A 242 22.68 6.47 -7.52
N ARG A 243 22.08 5.28 -7.44
CA ARG A 243 22.80 4.01 -7.58
C ARG A 243 22.03 2.97 -8.41
N ALA A 244 22.70 1.88 -8.78
CA ALA A 244 22.16 0.76 -9.57
C ALA A 244 22.24 -0.56 -8.77
N HIS A 245 22.67 -1.70 -9.31
CA HIS A 245 23.15 -2.90 -8.60
C HIS A 245 22.16 -3.73 -7.74
N GLN A 246 20.96 -3.22 -7.44
CA GLN A 246 19.88 -3.97 -6.78
C GLN A 246 18.63 -3.99 -7.66
N LEU A 247 18.12 -5.19 -7.93
CA LEU A 247 16.85 -5.38 -8.62
C LEU A 247 15.71 -4.76 -7.80
N VAL A 248 14.93 -3.89 -8.44
CA VAL A 248 13.71 -3.30 -7.89
C VAL A 248 12.57 -3.48 -8.89
N MET A 249 11.38 -3.85 -8.40
CA MET A 249 10.28 -4.29 -9.27
C MET A 249 9.74 -3.17 -10.17
N ASP A 250 9.72 -1.93 -9.67
CA ASP A 250 9.19 -0.77 -10.39
C ASP A 250 10.27 -0.03 -11.21
N GLY A 251 11.48 -0.59 -11.28
CA GLY A 251 12.62 -0.02 -12.02
C GLY A 251 13.40 1.07 -11.28
N PHE A 252 12.87 1.62 -10.19
CA PHE A 252 13.59 2.51 -9.26
C PHE A 252 13.06 2.37 -7.82
N ASN A 253 13.81 2.84 -6.83
CA ASN A 253 13.40 2.90 -5.43
C ASN A 253 14.08 4.07 -4.69
N TRP A 254 13.36 4.74 -3.79
CA TRP A 254 13.91 5.76 -2.90
C TRP A 254 14.29 5.14 -1.56
N ALA A 255 15.52 4.64 -1.46
CA ALA A 255 16.08 4.16 -0.20
C ALA A 255 16.38 5.32 0.76
N HIS A 256 16.23 5.08 2.07
CA HIS A 256 16.47 6.10 3.11
C HIS A 256 15.66 7.40 2.93
N ALA A 257 14.50 7.32 2.27
CA ALA A 257 13.64 8.46 2.07
C ALA A 257 13.02 8.93 3.41
N PRO A 258 12.78 10.25 3.58
CA PRO A 258 12.09 10.75 4.76
C PRO A 258 10.74 10.05 4.95
N VAL A 259 10.41 9.75 6.20
CA VAL A 259 9.11 9.18 6.57
C VAL A 259 8.09 10.30 6.69
N ILE A 260 6.97 10.17 5.99
CA ILE A 260 5.78 10.99 6.25
C ILE A 260 4.87 10.15 7.14
N GLU A 261 4.84 10.46 8.43
CA GLU A 261 3.97 9.77 9.39
C GLU A 261 2.50 9.93 8.99
N ILE A 262 2.08 11.16 8.67
CA ILE A 262 0.72 11.47 8.24
C ILE A 262 0.74 12.54 7.14
N LEU A 263 0.18 12.20 5.98
CA LEU A 263 -0.25 13.18 4.97
C LEU A 263 -1.72 13.51 5.21
N TYR A 264 -1.98 14.68 5.79
CA TYR A 264 -3.33 15.16 6.10
C TYR A 264 -3.79 16.22 5.10
N LEU A 265 -4.86 15.93 4.37
CA LEU A 265 -5.44 16.77 3.33
C LEU A 265 -6.91 17.07 3.68
N ASN A 266 -7.17 18.29 4.15
CA ASN A 266 -8.53 18.81 4.36
C ASN A 266 -8.72 20.03 3.47
N LEU A 267 -9.28 19.79 2.28
CA LEU A 267 -9.26 20.75 1.18
C LEU A 267 -10.69 21.15 0.82
N GLY A 268 -10.92 22.45 0.67
CA GLY A 268 -12.21 22.96 0.23
C GLY A 268 -12.52 22.62 -1.23
N PRO A 269 -13.80 22.75 -1.66
CA PRO A 269 -14.27 22.32 -2.98
C PRO A 269 -13.66 23.08 -4.17
N LYS A 270 -12.88 24.14 -3.93
CA LYS A 270 -12.22 24.96 -4.96
C LYS A 270 -10.78 24.52 -5.25
N CYS A 271 -10.24 23.56 -4.51
CA CYS A 271 -8.92 23.02 -4.77
C CYS A 271 -8.95 22.22 -6.08
N GLN A 272 -8.04 22.50 -7.02
CA GLN A 272 -8.04 21.83 -8.31
C GLN A 272 -7.57 20.38 -8.13
N ALA A 273 -8.24 19.45 -8.83
CA ALA A 273 -7.99 18.02 -8.69
C ALA A 273 -6.55 17.58 -9.02
N ILE A 274 -5.88 18.33 -9.90
CA ILE A 274 -4.51 18.04 -10.34
C ILE A 274 -3.47 18.23 -9.22
N ASP A 275 -3.72 19.12 -8.26
CA ASP A 275 -2.77 19.37 -7.17
C ASP A 275 -2.75 18.22 -6.16
N VAL A 276 -3.93 17.67 -5.84
CA VAL A 276 -4.09 16.62 -4.81
C VAL A 276 -3.52 15.29 -5.25
N GLY A 277 -3.83 14.85 -6.48
CA GLY A 277 -3.29 13.61 -7.03
C GLY A 277 -1.77 13.64 -7.09
N ASN A 278 -1.20 14.75 -7.54
CA ASN A 278 0.25 14.95 -7.62
C ASN A 278 0.91 14.98 -6.24
N TRP A 279 0.29 15.58 -5.22
CA TRP A 279 0.83 15.56 -3.86
C TRP A 279 0.84 14.16 -3.26
N ILE A 280 -0.23 13.39 -3.46
CA ILE A 280 -0.29 11.99 -3.01
C ILE A 280 0.75 11.17 -3.77
N GLU A 281 0.87 11.35 -5.08
CA GLU A 281 1.87 10.63 -5.89
C GLU A 281 3.28 10.98 -5.46
N THR A 282 3.60 12.27 -5.29
CA THR A 282 4.89 12.73 -4.81
C THR A 282 5.19 12.17 -3.42
N ALA A 283 4.22 12.18 -2.51
CA ALA A 283 4.38 11.62 -1.18
C ALA A 283 4.69 10.11 -1.25
N VAL A 284 3.90 9.33 -1.98
CA VAL A 284 4.07 7.88 -2.07
C VAL A 284 5.35 7.48 -2.80
N VAL A 285 5.72 8.23 -3.85
CA VAL A 285 6.89 7.91 -4.68
C VAL A 285 8.18 8.39 -4.02
N CYS A 286 8.21 9.59 -3.46
CA CYS A 286 9.44 10.20 -2.94
C CYS A 286 9.65 9.99 -1.44
N HIS A 287 8.66 9.49 -0.70
CA HIS A 287 8.71 9.34 0.76
C HIS A 287 8.15 8.00 1.22
N ARG A 288 8.50 7.60 2.44
CA ARG A 288 7.89 6.46 3.13
C ARG A 288 6.64 6.94 3.87
N VAL A 289 5.47 6.86 3.25
CA VAL A 289 4.21 7.37 3.83
C VAL A 289 3.52 6.31 4.68
N GLN A 290 3.26 6.61 5.95
CA GLN A 290 2.58 5.69 6.88
C GLN A 290 1.07 5.91 6.92
N ALA A 291 0.58 7.14 6.76
CA ALA A 291 -0.85 7.41 6.74
C ALA A 291 -1.21 8.48 5.70
N ILE A 292 -2.31 8.26 4.99
CA ILE A 292 -2.95 9.25 4.12
C ILE A 292 -4.36 9.45 4.63
N ILE A 293 -4.70 10.69 4.97
CA ILE A 293 -6.03 11.11 5.40
C ILE A 293 -6.46 12.25 4.49
N ALA A 294 -7.45 12.00 3.64
CA ALA A 294 -7.93 12.97 2.66
C ALA A 294 -9.45 13.15 2.74
N THR A 295 -9.86 14.39 3.04
CA THR A 295 -11.27 14.82 3.07
C THR A 295 -11.45 15.98 2.11
N ILE A 296 -12.30 15.79 1.11
CA ILE A 296 -12.51 16.77 0.03
C ILE A 296 -14.01 16.97 -0.18
N PRO A 297 -14.64 17.88 0.60
CA PRO A 297 -16.08 18.05 0.58
C PRO A 297 -16.59 18.56 -0.76
N GLN A 298 -17.74 18.07 -1.20
CA GLN A 298 -18.39 18.49 -2.44
C GLN A 298 -19.00 19.90 -2.32
N SER A 299 -18.88 20.73 -3.38
CA SER A 299 -19.71 21.94 -3.52
C SER A 299 -21.14 21.54 -3.92
N ARG A 300 -22.15 22.10 -3.25
CA ARG A 300 -23.58 21.78 -3.52
C ARG A 300 -24.07 22.16 -4.93
N ASP A 301 -23.34 23.01 -5.64
CA ASP A 301 -23.82 23.66 -6.87
C ASP A 301 -23.11 23.21 -8.16
N ASP A 302 -22.08 22.36 -8.06
CA ASP A 302 -21.30 21.92 -9.23
C ASP A 302 -21.29 20.39 -9.38
N LYS A 303 -21.36 19.91 -10.63
CA LYS A 303 -20.94 18.54 -11.00
C LYS A 303 -19.42 18.46 -10.85
N GLY A 304 -18.95 18.47 -9.60
CA GLY A 304 -17.55 18.65 -9.23
C GLY A 304 -16.62 17.64 -9.89
N THR A 305 -15.39 18.08 -10.18
CA THR A 305 -14.32 17.22 -10.67
C THR A 305 -13.91 16.24 -9.57
N MET A 306 -14.11 14.94 -9.80
CA MET A 306 -13.62 13.91 -8.90
C MET A 306 -12.10 13.80 -9.00
N ILE A 307 -11.45 13.56 -7.87
CA ILE A 307 -9.99 13.39 -7.79
C ILE A 307 -9.66 11.91 -7.89
N SER A 308 -9.05 11.51 -9.00
CA SER A 308 -8.51 10.15 -9.13
C SER A 308 -7.24 10.00 -8.29
N LEU A 309 -7.18 8.92 -7.50
CA LEU A 309 -5.98 8.57 -6.76
C LEU A 309 -4.92 7.95 -7.68
N PRO A 310 -3.62 8.24 -7.47
CA PRO A 310 -2.54 7.75 -8.32
C PRO A 310 -2.32 6.23 -8.16
N SER A 311 -1.94 5.55 -9.24
CA SER A 311 -1.75 4.09 -9.26
C SER A 311 -0.65 3.61 -8.29
N SER A 312 0.38 4.43 -8.07
CA SER A 312 1.50 4.15 -7.15
C SER A 312 1.05 3.97 -5.69
N MET A 313 -0.08 4.59 -5.30
CA MET A 313 -0.66 4.41 -3.97
C MET A 313 -0.99 2.93 -3.69
N TYR A 314 -1.49 2.20 -4.69
CA TYR A 314 -1.96 0.81 -4.51
C TYR A 314 -0.83 -0.22 -4.38
N THR A 315 0.42 0.18 -4.56
CA THR A 315 1.62 -0.64 -4.36
C THR A 315 2.49 -0.14 -3.20
N CYS A 316 2.01 0.86 -2.44
CA CYS A 316 2.76 1.44 -1.33
C CYS A 316 2.92 0.43 -0.17
N GLU A 317 4.16 -0.03 0.04
CA GLU A 317 4.45 -1.03 1.08
C GLU A 317 4.50 -0.46 2.50
N THR A 318 4.60 0.86 2.66
CA THR A 318 4.75 1.53 3.97
C THR A 318 3.43 2.06 4.54
N LEU A 319 2.38 2.13 3.73
CA LEU A 319 1.09 2.70 4.10
C LEU A 319 0.37 1.81 5.12
N GLU A 320 0.16 2.31 6.33
CA GLU A 320 -0.56 1.64 7.42
C GLU A 320 -2.01 2.09 7.55
N THR A 321 -2.32 3.35 7.23
CA THR A 321 -3.67 3.92 7.31
C THR A 321 -4.04 4.67 6.04
N LEU A 322 -5.22 4.35 5.49
CA LEU A 322 -5.81 5.04 4.36
C LEU A 322 -7.23 5.48 4.73
N ASP A 323 -7.43 6.79 4.84
CA ASP A 323 -8.72 7.41 5.15
C ASP A 323 -9.10 8.38 4.02
N LEU A 324 -10.18 8.05 3.32
CA LEU A 324 -10.62 8.74 2.11
C LEU A 324 -12.10 9.10 2.25
N CYS A 325 -12.40 10.39 2.09
CA CYS A 325 -13.74 10.93 2.25
C CYS A 325 -14.14 11.84 1.08
N ASP A 326 -15.37 11.67 0.62
CA ASP A 326 -16.08 12.48 -0.39
C ASP A 326 -15.50 12.39 -1.82
N CYS A 327 -15.08 13.52 -2.42
CA CYS A 327 -14.83 13.69 -3.86
C CYS A 327 -13.57 12.99 -4.42
N LEU A 328 -13.32 11.76 -3.97
CA LEU A 328 -12.21 10.90 -4.34
C LEU A 328 -12.73 9.71 -5.15
N ARG A 329 -12.05 9.44 -6.26
CA ARG A 329 -12.34 8.31 -7.15
C ARG A 329 -11.24 7.27 -7.06
N LEU A 330 -11.62 6.06 -6.67
CA LEU A 330 -10.75 4.89 -6.61
C LEU A 330 -10.70 4.21 -7.98
N ASP A 331 -9.58 4.39 -8.69
CA ASP A 331 -9.23 3.59 -9.86
C ASP A 331 -8.32 2.43 -9.45
N VAL A 332 -8.93 1.34 -8.98
CA VAL A 332 -8.19 0.21 -8.40
C VAL A 332 -7.57 -0.63 -9.53
N PRO A 333 -6.24 -0.80 -9.58
CA PRO A 333 -5.59 -1.64 -10.59
C PRO A 333 -5.83 -3.14 -10.33
N PHE A 334 -5.45 -4.01 -11.28
CA PHE A 334 -5.53 -5.46 -11.09
C PHE A 334 -4.51 -6.02 -10.11
N SER A 335 -3.37 -5.34 -9.96
CA SER A 335 -2.31 -5.69 -9.02
C SER A 335 -2.31 -4.67 -7.89
N VAL A 336 -2.87 -5.04 -6.74
CA VAL A 336 -2.86 -4.24 -5.51
C VAL A 336 -1.98 -4.94 -4.50
N ARG A 337 -1.06 -4.20 -3.86
CA ARG A 337 -0.17 -4.71 -2.83
C ARG A 337 0.04 -3.65 -1.75
N LEU A 338 -0.71 -3.80 -0.66
CA LEU A 338 -0.70 -2.92 0.51
C LEU A 338 -0.43 -3.75 1.78
N PRO A 339 0.79 -4.33 1.91
CA PRO A 339 1.11 -5.30 2.96
C PRO A 339 1.06 -4.72 4.37
N SER A 340 1.31 -3.42 4.52
CA SER A 340 1.34 -2.76 5.83
C SER A 340 -0.01 -2.16 6.25
N LEU A 341 -1.01 -2.15 5.35
CA LEU A 341 -2.28 -1.47 5.60
C LEU A 341 -3.08 -2.19 6.69
N LYS A 342 -3.29 -1.49 7.81
CA LYS A 342 -4.02 -1.95 8.99
C LYS A 342 -5.40 -1.31 9.09
N THR A 343 -5.54 -0.07 8.62
CA THR A 343 -6.79 0.70 8.72
C THR A 343 -7.20 1.24 7.37
N LEU A 344 -8.44 0.95 6.97
CA LEU A 344 -9.06 1.47 5.75
C LEU A 344 -10.39 2.14 6.09
N VAL A 345 -10.52 3.41 5.76
CA VAL A 345 -11.75 4.21 5.91
C VAL A 345 -12.12 4.77 4.54
N LEU A 346 -13.33 4.44 4.08
CA LEU A 346 -13.87 4.89 2.80
C LEU A 346 -15.27 5.49 3.04
N ILE A 347 -15.39 6.80 2.90
CA ILE A 347 -16.63 7.55 3.16
C ILE A 347 -17.07 8.25 1.89
N ASP A 348 -18.22 7.84 1.34
CA ASP A 348 -18.86 8.44 0.17
C ASP A 348 -17.92 8.62 -1.05
N VAL A 349 -16.93 7.72 -1.19
CA VAL A 349 -15.99 7.66 -2.31
C VAL A 349 -16.60 7.01 -3.56
N GLU A 350 -16.15 7.44 -4.73
CA GLU A 350 -16.56 6.88 -6.02
C GLU A 350 -15.59 5.81 -6.52
N TYR A 351 -16.09 4.88 -7.34
CA TYR A 351 -15.28 3.81 -7.94
C TYR A 351 -15.21 3.99 -9.46
N ALA A 352 -14.05 3.75 -10.06
CA ALA A 352 -13.88 3.90 -11.50
C ALA A 352 -14.66 2.85 -12.31
N ASP A 353 -14.72 1.63 -11.79
CA ASP A 353 -15.42 0.47 -12.31
C ASP A 353 -16.51 -0.01 -11.33
N ASN A 354 -16.97 -1.26 -11.48
CA ASN A 354 -18.00 -1.80 -10.60
C ASN A 354 -17.50 -1.86 -9.14
N LYS A 355 -18.20 -1.18 -8.23
CA LYS A 355 -17.85 -1.09 -6.80
C LYS A 355 -17.49 -2.42 -6.15
N VAL A 356 -18.26 -3.48 -6.41
CA VAL A 356 -18.02 -4.80 -5.82
C VAL A 356 -16.67 -5.34 -6.29
N SER A 357 -16.36 -5.25 -7.59
CA SER A 357 -15.08 -5.70 -8.12
C SER A 357 -13.91 -4.85 -7.66
N SER A 358 -14.03 -3.52 -7.64
CA SER A 358 -12.93 -2.65 -7.19
C SER A 358 -12.60 -2.88 -5.72
N LEU A 359 -13.62 -2.92 -4.85
CA LEU A 359 -13.41 -3.13 -3.41
C LEU A 359 -12.86 -4.52 -3.13
N THR A 360 -13.36 -5.56 -3.81
CA THR A 360 -12.82 -6.93 -3.69
C THR A 360 -11.34 -6.96 -4.07
N ARG A 361 -10.95 -6.31 -5.17
CA ARG A 361 -9.55 -6.22 -5.61
C ARG A 361 -8.69 -5.48 -4.58
N LEU A 362 -9.15 -4.32 -4.10
CA LEU A 362 -8.46 -3.54 -3.09
C LEU A 362 -8.20 -4.36 -1.82
N LEU A 363 -9.25 -4.97 -1.26
CA LEU A 363 -9.17 -5.77 -0.04
C LEU A 363 -8.28 -7.01 -0.21
N SER A 364 -8.28 -7.63 -1.40
CA SER A 364 -7.40 -8.79 -1.68
C SER A 364 -5.91 -8.46 -1.59
N GLY A 365 -5.53 -7.19 -1.81
CA GLY A 365 -4.16 -6.71 -1.68
C GLY A 365 -3.77 -6.27 -0.26
N CYS A 366 -4.66 -6.39 0.73
CA CYS A 366 -4.48 -5.89 2.10
C CYS A 366 -4.46 -7.04 3.12
N PRO A 367 -3.40 -7.87 3.18
CA PRO A 367 -3.39 -9.09 3.99
C PRO A 367 -3.48 -8.83 5.50
N ASN A 368 -3.02 -7.67 5.98
CA ASN A 368 -2.93 -7.32 7.40
C ASN A 368 -4.00 -6.34 7.87
N LEU A 369 -5.08 -6.18 7.10
CA LEU A 369 -6.16 -5.24 7.44
C LEU A 369 -6.87 -5.63 8.75
N ASP A 370 -6.78 -4.77 9.77
CA ASP A 370 -7.37 -4.97 11.11
C ASP A 370 -8.73 -4.25 11.23
N SER A 371 -8.86 -3.06 10.64
CA SER A 371 -10.05 -2.20 10.77
C SER A 371 -10.53 -1.68 9.41
N LEU A 372 -11.84 -1.86 9.15
CA LEU A 372 -12.52 -1.39 7.95
C LEU A 372 -13.73 -0.54 8.33
N PHE A 373 -13.81 0.67 7.78
CA PHE A 373 -14.96 1.55 7.92
C PHE A 373 -15.46 1.99 6.54
N LEU A 374 -16.71 1.65 6.23
CA LEU A 374 -17.38 1.98 4.98
C LEU A 374 -18.62 2.84 5.26
N VAL A 375 -18.72 3.98 4.59
CA VAL A 375 -19.94 4.80 4.50
C VAL A 375 -20.26 5.01 3.03
N HIS A 376 -21.48 4.71 2.61
CA HIS A 376 -21.91 4.94 1.23
C HIS A 376 -23.43 4.92 1.11
N ASP A 377 -23.98 5.59 0.10
CA ASP A 377 -25.40 5.54 -0.26
C ASP A 377 -25.94 4.15 -0.71
N ASN A 378 -25.06 3.19 -0.97
CA ASN A 378 -25.40 1.81 -1.36
C ASN A 378 -24.26 0.86 -0.98
N LEU A 379 -24.48 -0.01 0.01
CA LEU A 379 -23.51 -0.98 0.51
C LEU A 379 -23.63 -2.35 -0.18
N ASP A 380 -23.63 -2.39 -1.53
CA ASP A 380 -23.47 -3.64 -2.28
C ASP A 380 -21.98 -4.07 -2.24
N VAL A 381 -21.62 -4.98 -1.33
CA VAL A 381 -20.21 -5.37 -1.05
C VAL A 381 -20.05 -6.86 -0.71
N ALA A 382 -18.93 -7.45 -1.11
CA ALA A 382 -18.50 -8.78 -0.69
C ALA A 382 -17.19 -8.67 0.10
N LEU A 383 -17.28 -8.83 1.42
CA LEU A 383 -16.15 -8.69 2.35
C LEU A 383 -15.62 -10.07 2.74
N MET A 384 -14.50 -10.46 2.13
CA MET A 384 -13.79 -11.72 2.40
C MET A 384 -12.40 -11.40 2.96
N VAL A 385 -12.33 -11.01 4.24
CA VAL A 385 -11.11 -10.47 4.86
C VAL A 385 -10.79 -11.24 6.15
N PRO A 386 -9.95 -12.29 6.09
CA PRO A 386 -9.67 -13.15 7.25
C PRO A 386 -8.97 -12.47 8.42
N SER A 387 -8.20 -11.41 8.16
CA SER A 387 -7.46 -10.62 9.14
C SER A 387 -8.32 -9.60 9.89
N LEU A 388 -9.50 -9.26 9.36
CA LEU A 388 -10.32 -8.15 9.86
C LEU A 388 -10.85 -8.42 11.27
N ARG A 389 -10.61 -7.47 12.17
CA ARG A 389 -11.03 -7.51 13.59
C ARG A 389 -12.13 -6.51 13.92
N LYS A 390 -12.20 -5.39 13.19
CA LYS A 390 -13.23 -4.35 13.37
C LYS A 390 -13.88 -4.00 12.04
N LEU A 391 -15.20 -4.04 11.98
CA LEU A 391 -15.98 -3.66 10.81
C LEU A 391 -17.07 -2.66 11.18
N ARG A 392 -17.08 -1.53 10.46
CA ARG A 392 -18.11 -0.50 10.55
C ARG A 392 -18.69 -0.24 9.16
N MET A 393 -20.00 -0.32 9.03
CA MET A 393 -20.71 -0.15 7.76
C MET A 393 -21.94 0.73 7.95
N TYR A 394 -22.05 1.80 7.17
CA TYR A 394 -23.14 2.77 7.24
C TYR A 394 -23.71 3.03 5.86
N ASN A 395 -25.02 2.85 5.73
CA ASN A 395 -25.78 3.17 4.53
C ASN A 395 -26.53 4.49 4.72
N ASN A 396 -26.19 5.52 3.93
CA ASN A 396 -26.80 6.85 4.02
C ASN A 396 -28.21 6.91 3.37
N GLY A 397 -28.67 5.84 2.72
CA GLY A 397 -30.10 5.65 2.41
C GLY A 397 -30.68 6.48 1.26
N ARG A 398 -29.85 7.02 0.34
CA ARG A 398 -30.34 7.82 -0.79
C ARG A 398 -30.96 6.99 -1.94
N TYR A 399 -30.71 5.67 -2.00
CA TYR A 399 -31.22 4.78 -3.07
C TYR A 399 -32.18 3.70 -2.53
N GLN A 400 -33.32 3.52 -3.20
CA GLN A 400 -34.45 2.73 -2.67
C GLN A 400 -34.53 1.27 -3.15
N LYS A 401 -33.69 0.81 -4.08
CA LYS A 401 -33.73 -0.59 -4.60
C LYS A 401 -32.38 -1.06 -5.15
N GLY A 402 -31.93 -2.22 -4.69
CA GLY A 402 -30.92 -3.06 -5.36
C GLY A 402 -29.58 -3.17 -4.61
N GLY A 403 -29.24 -4.39 -4.19
CA GLY A 403 -27.97 -4.77 -3.60
C GLY A 403 -28.11 -5.80 -2.47
N GLY A 404 -26.98 -6.18 -1.88
CA GLY A 404 -26.88 -6.90 -0.61
C GLY A 404 -25.42 -7.00 -0.20
N PHE A 405 -25.13 -7.30 1.06
CA PHE A 405 -23.77 -7.53 1.49
C PHE A 405 -23.52 -8.97 1.92
N VAL A 406 -22.31 -9.45 1.61
CA VAL A 406 -21.75 -10.70 2.10
C VAL A 406 -20.58 -10.38 3.02
N ILE A 407 -20.61 -10.90 4.24
CA ILE A 407 -19.53 -10.72 5.21
C ILE A 407 -19.04 -12.09 5.66
N ASP A 408 -17.78 -12.38 5.34
CA ASP A 408 -17.02 -13.52 5.84
C ASP A 408 -15.69 -13.01 6.43
N ALA A 409 -15.69 -12.82 7.75
CA ALA A 409 -14.58 -12.28 8.52
C ALA A 409 -14.43 -13.12 9.80
N PRO A 410 -13.74 -14.28 9.75
CA PRO A 410 -13.65 -15.22 10.87
C PRO A 410 -12.91 -14.66 12.10
N SER A 411 -12.08 -13.62 11.92
CA SER A 411 -11.35 -12.96 13.01
C SER A 411 -12.08 -11.76 13.63
N LEU A 412 -13.30 -11.46 13.17
CA LEU A 412 -14.01 -10.27 13.58
C LEU A 412 -14.37 -10.31 15.07
N VAL A 413 -14.04 -9.23 15.78
CA VAL A 413 -14.29 -9.04 17.22
C VAL A 413 -15.41 -8.03 17.46
N SER A 414 -15.46 -6.97 16.65
CA SER A 414 -16.44 -5.89 16.74
C SER A 414 -17.10 -5.63 15.39
N LEU A 415 -18.43 -5.63 15.38
CA LEU A 415 -19.26 -5.36 14.20
C LEU A 415 -20.22 -4.20 14.47
N TYR A 416 -20.27 -3.25 13.56
CA TYR A 416 -21.26 -2.19 13.55
C TYR A 416 -21.87 -2.06 12.15
N ILE A 417 -23.17 -2.30 12.02
CA ILE A 417 -23.92 -2.16 10.78
C ILE A 417 -25.08 -1.20 11.02
N ARG A 418 -25.20 -0.19 10.17
CA ARG A 418 -26.34 0.70 10.07
C ARG A 418 -26.81 0.74 8.63
N ASP A 419 -28.03 0.26 8.39
CA ASP A 419 -28.56 0.06 7.06
C ASP A 419 -30.05 0.41 6.96
N TYR A 420 -30.36 1.41 6.15
CA TYR A 420 -31.70 1.97 6.01
C TYR A 420 -32.39 1.60 4.69
N VAL A 421 -31.84 0.66 3.90
CA VAL A 421 -32.35 0.30 2.57
C VAL A 421 -32.90 -1.15 2.53
N LEU A 422 -33.96 -1.37 1.74
CA LEU A 422 -34.48 -2.71 1.43
C LEU A 422 -33.56 -3.48 0.48
N TYR A 423 -32.76 -4.40 1.02
CA TYR A 423 -31.98 -5.35 0.22
C TYR A 423 -32.71 -6.66 -0.06
N HIS A 424 -32.30 -7.35 -1.14
CA HIS A 424 -32.88 -8.64 -1.54
C HIS A 424 -32.29 -9.82 -0.77
N PHE A 425 -31.05 -9.70 -0.25
CA PHE A 425 -30.37 -10.73 0.51
C PHE A 425 -29.32 -10.13 1.45
N HIS A 426 -29.15 -10.77 2.62
CA HIS A 426 -28.03 -10.53 3.54
C HIS A 426 -27.39 -11.88 3.85
N ARG A 427 -26.08 -12.00 3.70
CA ARG A 427 -25.35 -13.22 4.03
C ARG A 427 -24.18 -12.91 4.94
N ILE A 428 -24.40 -13.11 6.23
CA ILE A 428 -23.36 -12.99 7.25
C ILE A 428 -22.97 -14.41 7.65
N GLU A 429 -21.72 -14.77 7.38
CA GLU A 429 -21.16 -16.08 7.73
C GLU A 429 -20.83 -16.15 9.22
N HIS A 430 -20.53 -17.36 9.70
CA HIS A 430 -20.26 -17.59 11.11
C HIS A 430 -19.00 -16.81 11.59
N MET A 431 -19.15 -16.00 12.64
CA MET A 431 -18.09 -15.17 13.22
C MET A 431 -17.69 -15.70 14.61
N PRO A 432 -16.78 -16.69 14.70
CA PRO A 432 -16.52 -17.42 15.94
C PRO A 432 -15.86 -16.56 17.03
N LYS A 433 -15.17 -15.47 16.66
CA LYS A 433 -14.47 -14.56 17.58
C LYS A 433 -15.26 -13.30 17.94
N LEU A 434 -16.50 -13.17 17.46
CA LEU A 434 -17.29 -11.96 17.67
C LEU A 434 -17.58 -11.76 19.16
N GLU A 435 -17.23 -10.58 19.69
CA GLU A 435 -17.51 -10.21 21.07
C GLU A 435 -18.66 -9.20 21.17
N GLU A 436 -18.70 -8.24 20.25
CA GLU A 436 -19.68 -7.17 20.22
C GLU A 436 -20.27 -6.98 18.81
N ALA A 437 -21.60 -6.86 18.73
CA ALA A 437 -22.26 -6.42 17.51
C ALA A 437 -23.36 -5.39 17.78
N HIS A 438 -23.37 -4.35 16.96
CA HIS A 438 -24.46 -3.39 16.83
C HIS A 438 -25.04 -3.50 15.42
N VAL A 439 -26.33 -3.80 15.32
CA VAL A 439 -27.01 -4.02 14.04
C VAL A 439 -28.28 -3.20 14.01
N ASP A 440 -28.30 -2.19 13.15
CA ASP A 440 -29.42 -1.30 12.90
C ASP A 440 -29.88 -1.46 11.46
N MET A 441 -31.01 -2.14 11.26
CA MET A 441 -31.59 -2.48 9.95
C MET A 441 -33.10 -2.25 9.95
N ILE A 442 -33.52 -1.12 9.36
CA ILE A 442 -34.87 -0.57 9.58
C ILE A 442 -35.89 -1.05 8.55
N GLN A 443 -35.49 -1.20 7.28
CA GLN A 443 -36.44 -1.60 6.25
C GLN A 443 -36.49 -3.12 6.11
N THR A 444 -37.57 -3.70 6.66
CA THR A 444 -38.07 -5.08 6.55
C THR A 444 -37.03 -6.16 6.22
N VAL A 445 -36.36 -6.66 7.26
CA VAL A 445 -35.50 -7.84 7.19
C VAL A 445 -36.36 -9.07 6.91
N ARG A 446 -36.28 -9.59 5.68
CA ARG A 446 -37.07 -10.76 5.24
C ARG A 446 -36.64 -12.09 5.87
N ASN A 447 -35.43 -12.17 6.41
CA ASN A 447 -34.85 -13.43 6.86
C ASN A 447 -33.98 -13.23 8.11
N TYR A 448 -34.36 -13.86 9.22
CA TYR A 448 -33.67 -13.79 10.51
C TYR A 448 -32.44 -14.71 10.64
N LYS A 449 -32.16 -15.57 9.64
CA LYS A 449 -31.06 -16.57 9.69
C LYS A 449 -29.67 -15.96 9.89
N PHE A 450 -29.46 -14.69 9.51
CA PHE A 450 -28.18 -14.01 9.73
C PHE A 450 -27.83 -13.85 11.22
N LEU A 451 -28.83 -13.84 12.12
CA LEU A 451 -28.59 -13.79 13.57
C LEU A 451 -27.76 -14.98 14.07
N LYS A 452 -27.74 -16.10 13.34
CA LYS A 452 -26.87 -17.25 13.64
C LYS A 452 -25.40 -16.86 13.67
N ALA A 453 -24.98 -15.89 12.84
CA ALA A 453 -23.61 -15.38 12.83
C ALA A 453 -23.20 -14.76 14.17
N PHE A 454 -24.16 -14.28 14.96
CA PHE A 454 -23.91 -13.53 16.20
C PHE A 454 -24.00 -14.37 17.47
N THR A 455 -24.20 -15.68 17.34
CA THR A 455 -24.37 -16.63 18.46
C THR A 455 -23.17 -16.68 19.43
N CYS A 456 -21.98 -16.30 18.96
CA CYS A 456 -20.76 -16.21 19.77
C CYS A 456 -20.64 -14.91 20.59
N ALA A 457 -21.42 -13.88 20.25
CA ALA A 457 -21.29 -12.54 20.83
C ALA A 457 -21.60 -12.49 22.33
N ARG A 458 -20.86 -11.64 23.03
CA ARG A 458 -21.06 -11.33 24.45
C ARG A 458 -22.01 -10.14 24.64
N SER A 459 -21.99 -9.19 23.71
CA SER A 459 -22.80 -7.97 23.71
C SER A 459 -23.51 -7.82 22.37
N LEU A 460 -24.83 -7.65 22.38
CA LEU A 460 -25.63 -7.40 21.18
C LEU A 460 -26.52 -6.18 21.36
N THR A 461 -26.52 -5.30 20.37
CA THR A 461 -27.50 -4.23 20.19
C THR A 461 -28.23 -4.44 18.88
N LEU A 462 -29.54 -4.61 18.93
CA LEU A 462 -30.37 -4.93 17.76
C LEU A 462 -31.50 -3.90 17.60
N CYS A 463 -31.47 -3.19 16.48
CA CYS A 463 -32.54 -2.35 15.98
C CYS A 463 -33.04 -2.98 14.66
N LEU A 464 -34.04 -3.86 14.73
CA LEU A 464 -34.46 -4.70 13.59
C LEU A 464 -35.97 -4.65 13.38
N SER A 465 -36.40 -4.61 12.11
CA SER A 465 -37.81 -4.70 11.72
C SER A 465 -38.07 -5.97 10.90
N PHE A 466 -38.99 -6.84 11.33
CA PHE A 466 -39.30 -8.12 10.67
C PHE A 466 -40.69 -8.13 10.01
N SER A 467 -40.81 -8.72 8.80
CA SER A 467 -42.11 -8.89 8.11
C SER A 467 -42.90 -10.14 8.51
N GLU A 468 -42.24 -11.15 9.08
CA GLU A 468 -42.83 -12.46 9.36
C GLU A 468 -42.58 -12.87 10.82
N VAL A 469 -43.45 -13.75 11.35
CA VAL A 469 -43.31 -14.30 12.70
C VAL A 469 -42.02 -15.12 12.79
N LEU A 470 -41.16 -14.77 13.74
CA LEU A 470 -39.88 -15.44 13.98
C LEU A 470 -40.11 -16.89 14.45
N SER A 471 -39.55 -17.86 13.72
CA SER A 471 -39.38 -19.26 14.18
C SER A 471 -37.89 -19.63 14.22
N PRO A 472 -37.12 -19.06 15.18
CA PRO A 472 -35.69 -19.28 15.31
C PRO A 472 -35.41 -20.66 15.91
N CYS A 473 -35.63 -21.72 15.14
CA CYS A 473 -35.23 -23.05 15.55
C CYS A 473 -33.69 -23.16 15.43
N GLY A 474 -32.99 -23.36 16.57
CA GLY A 474 -31.58 -23.76 16.59
C GLY A 474 -30.52 -22.66 16.70
N MET A 475 -30.84 -21.48 17.24
CA MET A 475 -29.87 -20.39 17.47
C MET A 475 -29.68 -20.14 18.98
N ILE A 476 -28.69 -20.80 19.60
CA ILE A 476 -28.40 -20.63 21.04
C ILE A 476 -27.25 -19.63 21.22
N PHE A 477 -27.48 -18.59 22.02
CA PHE A 477 -26.52 -17.53 22.33
C PHE A 477 -25.80 -17.84 23.65
N HIS A 478 -24.88 -18.80 23.63
CA HIS A 478 -24.23 -19.34 24.83
C HIS A 478 -23.34 -18.33 25.60
N ASN A 479 -22.92 -17.25 24.94
CA ASN A 479 -22.01 -16.26 25.49
C ASN A 479 -22.67 -14.91 25.77
N LEU A 480 -23.92 -14.71 25.35
CA LEU A 480 -24.58 -13.42 25.46
C LEU A 480 -24.82 -13.05 26.92
N VAL A 481 -24.27 -11.90 27.32
CA VAL A 481 -24.41 -11.33 28.67
C VAL A 481 -25.19 -10.02 28.63
N TYR A 482 -24.99 -9.21 27.60
CA TYR A 482 -25.61 -7.89 27.44
C TYR A 482 -26.46 -7.87 26.17
N LEU A 483 -27.74 -7.52 26.31
CA LEU A 483 -28.65 -7.37 25.19
C LEU A 483 -29.35 -6.01 25.24
N THR A 484 -29.27 -5.26 24.15
CA THR A 484 -30.06 -4.06 23.91
C THR A 484 -31.00 -4.30 22.72
N LEU A 485 -32.30 -4.10 22.91
CA LEU A 485 -33.32 -4.20 21.87
C LEU A 485 -34.04 -2.87 21.69
N ASN A 486 -34.24 -2.47 20.44
CA ASN A 486 -35.09 -1.34 20.10
C ASN A 486 -36.57 -1.79 20.02
N THR A 487 -37.47 -1.04 20.67
CA THR A 487 -38.90 -1.35 20.72
C THR A 487 -39.75 -0.59 19.70
N CYS A 488 -39.14 0.24 18.85
CA CYS A 488 -39.85 1.02 17.83
C CYS A 488 -40.19 0.22 16.56
N PHE A 489 -39.76 -1.04 16.44
CA PHE A 489 -39.87 -1.85 15.21
C PHE A 489 -40.74 -3.10 15.36
N LEU A 490 -41.38 -3.52 14.26
CA LEU A 490 -42.33 -4.63 14.28
C LEU A 490 -41.62 -5.96 14.60
N GLY A 491 -42.20 -6.76 15.52
CA GLY A 491 -41.70 -8.09 15.86
C GLY A 491 -40.63 -8.13 16.95
N TRP A 492 -40.30 -6.99 17.58
CA TRP A 492 -39.32 -6.94 18.67
C TRP A 492 -39.70 -7.84 19.87
N TRP A 493 -40.99 -8.01 20.14
CA TRP A 493 -41.51 -8.84 21.23
C TRP A 493 -41.29 -10.35 20.99
N ASP A 494 -41.39 -10.79 19.73
CA ASP A 494 -41.12 -12.18 19.36
C ASP A 494 -39.61 -12.43 19.45
N LEU A 495 -38.79 -11.48 19.00
CA LEU A 495 -37.33 -11.53 19.17
C LEU A 495 -36.96 -11.59 20.65
N LEU A 496 -37.57 -10.75 21.50
CA LEU A 496 -37.32 -10.77 22.95
C LEU A 496 -37.62 -12.14 23.56
N THR A 497 -38.78 -12.74 23.25
CA THR A 497 -39.14 -14.07 23.76
C THR A 497 -38.06 -15.10 23.45
N HIS A 498 -37.60 -15.13 22.19
CA HIS A 498 -36.57 -16.07 21.75
C HIS A 498 -35.21 -15.77 22.39
N MET A 499 -34.79 -14.51 22.42
CA MET A 499 -33.51 -14.12 23.03
C MET A 499 -33.47 -14.47 24.52
N LEU A 500 -34.59 -14.37 25.24
CA LEU A 500 -34.67 -14.82 26.63
C LEU A 500 -34.50 -16.34 26.74
N GLN A 501 -35.21 -17.11 25.90
CA GLN A 501 -35.18 -18.58 25.91
C GLN A 501 -33.80 -19.15 25.53
N ASP A 502 -33.14 -18.54 24.54
CA ASP A 502 -31.94 -19.08 23.90
C ASP A 502 -30.63 -18.48 24.42
N SER A 503 -30.68 -17.59 25.42
CA SER A 503 -29.49 -16.92 25.99
C SER A 503 -29.31 -17.26 27.48
N PRO A 504 -28.83 -18.45 27.87
CA PRO A 504 -28.83 -18.91 29.27
C PRO A 504 -27.95 -18.05 30.22
N LYS A 505 -26.99 -17.30 29.69
CA LYS A 505 -26.09 -16.42 30.46
C LYS A 505 -26.50 -14.95 30.45
N LEU A 506 -27.64 -14.60 29.85
CA LEU A 506 -28.08 -13.21 29.73
C LEU A 506 -28.21 -12.57 31.12
N GLY A 507 -27.38 -11.56 31.37
CA GLY A 507 -27.31 -10.88 32.67
C GLY A 507 -27.91 -9.49 32.69
N SER A 508 -27.95 -8.82 31.53
CA SER A 508 -28.45 -7.45 31.41
C SER A 508 -29.30 -7.32 30.15
N LEU A 509 -30.51 -6.81 30.31
CA LEU A 509 -31.41 -6.46 29.22
C LEU A 509 -31.74 -4.97 29.27
N LYS A 510 -31.58 -4.31 28.13
CA LYS A 510 -31.98 -2.92 27.90
C LYS A 510 -33.00 -2.84 26.76
N LEU A 511 -34.17 -2.28 27.03
CA LEU A 511 -35.17 -1.96 26.03
C LEU A 511 -35.16 -0.46 25.78
N ILE A 512 -35.12 -0.04 24.52
CA ILE A 512 -35.04 1.38 24.12
C ILE A 512 -36.17 1.69 23.14
N ASP A 513 -37.05 2.61 23.51
CA ASP A 513 -38.10 3.18 22.65
C ASP A 513 -37.65 4.53 22.08
N GLU A 514 -36.56 4.51 21.30
CA GLU A 514 -36.00 5.68 20.60
C GLU A 514 -35.18 5.24 19.40
N HIS A 515 -35.27 6.00 18.32
CA HIS A 515 -34.46 5.83 17.12
C HIS A 515 -34.00 7.21 16.61
N GLU A 516 -32.79 7.31 16.05
CA GLU A 516 -32.21 8.59 15.57
C GLU A 516 -33.08 9.26 14.48
N LEU A 517 -33.86 8.46 13.74
CA LEU A 517 -34.84 8.93 12.78
C LEU A 517 -36.17 9.22 13.49
N ALA A 518 -36.50 10.50 13.63
CA ALA A 518 -37.69 11.01 14.34
C ALA A 518 -39.06 10.57 13.75
N GLU A 519 -39.06 9.86 12.62
CA GLU A 519 -40.26 9.41 11.89
C GLU A 519 -40.85 8.10 12.45
N PHE A 520 -40.10 7.34 13.27
CA PHE A 520 -40.59 6.08 13.82
C PHE A 520 -41.31 6.29 15.16
N THR A 521 -42.62 6.09 15.15
CA THR A 521 -43.45 6.10 16.36
C THR A 521 -43.44 4.72 17.04
N SER A 522 -43.40 4.71 18.37
CA SER A 522 -43.52 3.51 19.21
C SER A 522 -44.64 2.56 18.75
N ILE A 523 -44.30 1.31 18.44
CA ILE A 523 -45.28 0.28 18.05
C ILE A 523 -45.87 -0.36 19.31
N GLU A 524 -47.20 -0.54 19.34
CA GLU A 524 -47.91 -1.16 20.46
C GLU A 524 -47.51 -2.63 20.59
N THR A 525 -47.02 -3.00 21.78
CA THR A 525 -46.82 -4.39 22.16
C THR A 525 -48.17 -5.11 22.12
N PRO A 526 -48.34 -6.20 21.35
CA PRO A 526 -49.62 -6.87 21.24
C PRO A 526 -50.16 -7.29 22.60
N ASP A 527 -51.46 -7.08 22.84
CA ASP A 527 -52.18 -7.58 24.01
C ASP A 527 -52.05 -9.11 24.18
N SER A 528 -51.69 -9.81 23.11
CA SER A 528 -51.47 -11.25 23.03
C SER A 528 -49.99 -11.65 22.95
N TRP A 529 -49.06 -10.90 23.57
CA TRP A 529 -47.65 -11.29 23.63
C TRP A 529 -47.53 -12.74 24.12
N LYS A 530 -46.89 -13.57 23.30
CA LYS A 530 -46.70 -15.00 23.61
C LYS A 530 -45.54 -15.12 24.58
N ARG A 531 -45.87 -15.21 25.87
CA ARG A 531 -44.91 -15.50 26.94
C ARG A 531 -44.10 -16.77 26.61
N PRO A 532 -42.85 -16.86 27.07
CA PRO A 532 -42.07 -18.10 26.99
C PRO A 532 -42.85 -19.31 27.53
N SER A 533 -42.73 -20.46 26.87
CA SER A 533 -43.44 -21.71 27.25
C SER A 533 -43.02 -22.26 28.62
N SER A 534 -41.82 -21.89 29.09
CA SER A 534 -41.29 -22.13 30.42
C SER A 534 -40.45 -20.92 30.84
N VAL A 535 -40.22 -20.75 32.15
CA VAL A 535 -39.36 -19.66 32.65
C VAL A 535 -37.94 -19.85 32.10
N PRO A 536 -37.41 -18.89 31.31
CA PRO A 536 -36.08 -19.03 30.72
C PRO A 536 -34.97 -19.17 31.76
N THR A 537 -33.96 -19.99 31.44
CA THR A 537 -32.82 -20.28 32.32
C THR A 537 -32.10 -19.03 32.79
N CYS A 538 -32.02 -17.99 31.96
CA CYS A 538 -31.36 -16.74 32.31
C CYS A 538 -32.05 -16.00 33.46
N LEU A 539 -33.38 -15.94 33.45
CA LEU A 539 -34.16 -15.31 34.53
C LEU A 539 -33.94 -16.03 35.87
N LEU A 540 -33.71 -17.34 35.85
CA LEU A 540 -33.49 -18.12 37.06
C LEU A 540 -32.06 -18.02 37.62
N HIS A 541 -31.04 -17.68 36.81
CA HIS A 541 -29.64 -17.89 37.20
C HIS A 541 -28.65 -16.77 36.90
N SER A 542 -28.93 -15.89 35.95
CA SER A 542 -27.93 -14.92 35.46
C SER A 542 -28.46 -13.50 35.31
N PHE A 543 -29.77 -13.30 35.18
CA PHE A 543 -30.39 -12.00 34.92
C PHE A 543 -30.36 -11.08 36.15
N GLU A 544 -29.56 -10.01 36.09
CA GLU A 544 -29.31 -9.08 37.20
C GLU A 544 -29.79 -7.65 36.94
N ILE A 545 -29.82 -7.20 35.67
CA ILE A 545 -30.12 -5.82 35.30
C ILE A 545 -31.22 -5.78 34.24
N PHE A 546 -32.26 -4.99 34.51
CA PHE A 546 -33.30 -4.68 33.53
C PHE A 546 -33.50 -3.17 33.42
N GLU A 547 -33.30 -2.62 32.23
CA GLU A 547 -33.54 -1.21 31.94
C GLU A 547 -34.56 -1.08 30.81
N TRP A 548 -35.57 -0.23 30.97
CA TRP A 548 -36.49 0.14 29.91
C TRP A 548 -36.54 1.67 29.76
N LYS A 549 -35.95 2.17 28.69
CA LYS A 549 -35.95 3.58 28.31
C LYS A 549 -37.07 3.88 27.33
N GLY A 550 -37.81 4.95 27.58
CA GLY A 550 -39.00 5.32 26.81
C GLY A 550 -40.24 4.47 27.12
N TYR A 551 -40.32 3.88 28.31
CA TYR A 551 -41.45 3.06 28.74
C TYR A 551 -42.78 3.83 28.67
N LYS A 552 -43.77 3.28 27.95
CA LYS A 552 -45.09 3.92 27.73
C LYS A 552 -46.21 3.42 28.64
N GLY A 553 -45.99 2.33 29.38
CA GLY A 553 -46.99 1.79 30.30
C GLY A 553 -48.23 1.17 29.63
N ARG A 554 -48.13 0.76 28.36
CA ARG A 554 -49.23 0.08 27.65
C ARG A 554 -49.46 -1.31 28.24
N ARG A 555 -50.62 -1.92 27.98
CA ARG A 555 -50.98 -3.22 28.56
C ARG A 555 -49.98 -4.33 28.25
N GLY A 556 -49.52 -4.43 27.00
CA GLY A 556 -48.46 -5.37 26.61
C GLY A 556 -47.10 -5.03 27.25
N ASP A 557 -46.76 -3.73 27.39
CA ASP A 557 -45.52 -3.30 28.06
C ASP A 557 -45.52 -3.71 29.54
N VAL A 558 -46.66 -3.53 30.21
CA VAL A 558 -46.89 -3.97 31.59
C VAL A 558 -46.74 -5.49 31.69
N ASP A 559 -47.26 -6.25 30.73
CA ASP A 559 -47.15 -7.71 30.76
C ASP A 559 -45.69 -8.19 30.65
N VAL A 560 -44.92 -7.62 29.72
CA VAL A 560 -43.49 -7.91 29.54
C VAL A 560 -42.70 -7.55 30.80
N ALA A 561 -42.86 -6.32 31.30
CA ALA A 561 -42.14 -5.85 32.48
C ALA A 561 -42.47 -6.68 33.72
N THR A 562 -43.76 -6.98 33.93
CA THR A 562 -44.22 -7.79 35.07
C THR A 562 -43.67 -9.20 34.98
N TYR A 563 -43.71 -9.83 33.80
CA TYR A 563 -43.17 -11.17 33.61
C TYR A 563 -41.68 -11.24 33.94
N LEU A 564 -40.87 -10.30 33.43
CA LEU A 564 -39.42 -10.27 33.67
C LEU A 564 -39.11 -10.10 35.15
N ILE A 565 -39.74 -9.13 35.81
CA ILE A 565 -39.49 -8.85 37.24
C ILE A 565 -39.97 -10.01 38.12
N ALA A 566 -41.13 -10.59 37.83
CA ALA A 566 -41.70 -11.66 38.66
C ALA A 566 -40.88 -12.97 38.59
N ASN A 567 -40.21 -13.24 37.48
CA ASN A 567 -39.50 -14.49 37.25
C ASN A 567 -37.96 -14.39 37.41
N ALA A 568 -37.40 -13.17 37.47
CA ALA A 568 -35.96 -12.97 37.61
C ALA A 568 -35.49 -13.09 39.07
N THR A 569 -35.02 -14.28 39.46
CA THR A 569 -34.64 -14.59 40.86
C THR A 569 -33.38 -13.87 41.34
N ARG A 570 -32.55 -13.38 40.40
CA ARG A 570 -31.29 -12.67 40.68
C ARG A 570 -31.31 -11.20 40.31
N LEU A 571 -32.49 -10.64 40.00
CA LEU A 571 -32.61 -9.24 39.61
C LEU A 571 -32.13 -8.32 40.75
N LYS A 572 -31.12 -7.49 40.46
CA LYS A 572 -30.53 -6.53 41.41
C LYS A 572 -30.95 -5.10 41.10
N LYS A 573 -31.10 -4.76 39.81
CA LYS A 573 -31.42 -3.41 39.35
C LYS A 573 -32.54 -3.46 38.32
N SER A 574 -33.56 -2.65 38.52
CA SER A 574 -34.59 -2.37 37.52
C SER A 574 -34.80 -0.87 37.39
N LYS A 575 -34.71 -0.34 36.16
CA LYS A 575 -34.87 1.09 35.86
C LYS A 575 -35.87 1.26 34.72
N PHE A 576 -36.83 2.16 34.92
CA PHE A 576 -37.79 2.57 33.90
C PHE A 576 -37.69 4.09 33.73
N SER A 577 -37.60 4.57 32.51
CA SER A 577 -37.68 6.00 32.21
C SER A 577 -38.74 6.24 31.13
N SER A 578 -39.59 7.25 31.33
CA SER A 578 -40.59 7.66 30.33
C SER A 578 -39.97 8.45 29.18
N GLN A 579 -38.83 9.09 29.43
CA GLN A 579 -38.01 9.73 28.41
C GLN A 579 -36.84 8.82 28.02
N PRO A 580 -36.53 8.70 26.73
CA PRO A 580 -35.35 7.97 26.27
C PRO A 580 -34.03 8.55 26.80
N HIS A 581 -33.99 9.87 27.01
CA HIS A 581 -32.79 10.63 27.39
C HIS A 581 -32.59 10.82 28.90
N ASP A 582 -33.30 10.13 29.78
CA ASP A 582 -33.13 10.30 31.23
C ASP A 582 -31.91 9.51 31.78
N ASP A 583 -30.74 9.90 31.28
CA ASP A 583 -29.45 9.63 31.86
C ASP A 583 -28.63 10.93 31.84
N SER A 584 -28.39 11.46 33.03
CA SER A 584 -27.22 12.28 33.38
C SER A 584 -25.87 11.53 33.18
N GLU A 585 -25.79 10.73 32.11
CA GLU A 585 -24.68 9.89 31.63
C GLU A 585 -24.53 9.98 30.09
N GLY A 586 -25.42 10.71 29.39
CA GLY A 586 -25.36 10.97 27.94
C GLY A 586 -24.10 11.73 27.47
N ASP A 587 -23.36 12.33 28.40
CA ASP A 587 -22.07 12.96 28.13
C ASP A 587 -20.93 11.95 27.86
N ARG A 588 -21.13 10.63 27.99
CA ARG A 588 -20.07 9.65 27.70
C ARG A 588 -19.98 9.22 26.24
N ILE A 589 -21.09 9.06 25.54
CA ILE A 589 -21.08 8.66 24.12
C ILE A 589 -20.75 9.85 23.22
N HIS A 590 -21.18 11.06 23.59
CA HIS A 590 -20.66 12.29 22.97
C HIS A 590 -19.21 12.58 23.36
N ARG A 591 -18.71 12.13 24.53
CA ARG A 591 -17.28 12.13 24.83
C ARG A 591 -16.50 11.09 24.05
N ASP A 592 -17.10 10.00 23.55
CA ASP A 592 -16.40 9.01 22.73
C ASP A 592 -16.36 9.39 21.24
N LEU A 593 -17.37 10.10 20.75
CA LEU A 593 -17.31 10.80 19.45
C LEU A 593 -16.37 12.02 19.50
N ASN A 594 -16.39 12.78 20.60
CA ASN A 594 -15.44 13.88 20.80
C ASN A 594 -14.04 13.40 21.25
N SER A 595 -13.86 12.19 21.78
CA SER A 595 -12.52 11.65 22.10
C SER A 595 -11.82 11.07 20.87
N LEU A 596 -12.57 10.72 19.83
CA LEU A 596 -12.04 10.45 18.49
C LEU A 596 -11.65 11.75 17.75
N GLN A 597 -12.37 12.86 17.97
CA GLN A 597 -11.88 14.20 17.58
C GLN A 597 -10.74 14.71 18.49
N ALA A 598 -10.70 14.30 19.76
CA ALA A 598 -9.62 14.65 20.70
C ALA A 598 -8.31 13.89 20.41
N ALA A 599 -8.40 12.66 19.91
CA ALA A 599 -7.24 11.89 19.45
C ALA A 599 -6.57 12.50 18.21
N SER A 600 -7.27 13.37 17.46
CA SER A 600 -6.71 14.17 16.37
C SER A 600 -6.18 15.54 16.81
N SER A 601 -6.38 15.96 18.06
CA SER A 601 -5.99 17.30 18.53
C SER A 601 -4.77 17.32 19.46
N HIS A 602 -4.01 16.22 19.53
CA HIS A 602 -2.71 16.20 20.23
C HIS A 602 -1.53 16.81 19.44
N LEU A 603 -1.79 17.69 18.47
CA LEU A 603 -0.77 18.50 17.78
C LEU A 603 -1.10 20.01 17.65
N MET A 604 -2.14 20.52 18.31
CA MET A 604 -2.38 21.97 18.39
C MET A 604 -2.28 22.48 19.82
N PHE A 605 -1.05 22.61 20.32
CA PHE A 605 -0.68 23.65 21.29
C PHE A 605 0.83 23.91 21.20
N LEU A 606 1.22 24.87 20.36
CA LEU A 606 2.27 25.85 20.61
C LEU A 606 2.05 27.02 19.63
N SER A 607 1.76 28.19 20.24
CA SER A 607 1.47 29.53 19.72
C SER A 607 0.21 29.74 18.89
#